data_AF-A0A962GN04-F1
#
_entry.id   AF-A0A962GN04-F1
#
_cell.length_a   1.000
_cell.length_b   1.000
_cell.length_c   1.000
_cell.angle_alpha   90.00
_cell.angle_beta   90.00
_cell.angle_gamma   90.00
#
_symmetry.space_group_name_H-M   'P 1'
#
loop_
_entity.id
_entity.type
_entity.pdbx_description
1 polymer ?
#
loop_
_entity_poly.entity_id
_entity_poly.type
_entity_poly.pdbx_seq_one_letter_code
_entity_poly.pdbx_strand_id
1 'polypeptide(L)' 'RALARVGMGLFATTCYLGDPDGGLQRVLAQHFDPAVDLWLLTHREVRTSARVRAVMDFLLDALKRDQALFEGRS' A
#
# COMPACT_ATOMS: atom_id res chain seq x y z
N ARG A 1 1.28 -13.16 9.30
CA ARG A 1 1.27 -13.80 7.97
C ARG A 1 1.39 -15.33 8.01
N ALA A 2 2.45 -15.93 8.58
CA ALA A 2 2.69 -17.38 8.49
C ALA A 2 1.52 -18.27 9.00
N LEU A 3 0.96 -17.97 10.18
CA LEU A 3 -0.19 -18.70 10.73
C LEU A 3 -1.46 -18.55 9.87
N ALA A 4 -1.68 -17.37 9.30
CA ALA A 4 -2.83 -17.12 8.43
C ALA A 4 -2.75 -17.94 7.12
N ARG A 5 -1.55 -18.09 6.54
CA ARG A 5 -1.33 -18.94 5.36
C ARG A 5 -1.64 -20.42 5.59
N VAL A 6 -1.56 -20.88 6.84
CA VAL A 6 -1.90 -22.27 7.22
C VAL A 6 -3.28 -22.37 7.89
N GLY A 7 -4.11 -21.32 7.79
CA GLY A 7 -5.47 -21.32 8.35
C GLY A 7 -5.57 -21.29 9.87
N MET A 8 -4.46 -21.04 10.58
CA MET A 8 -4.39 -21.03 12.05
C MET A 8 -4.59 -19.64 12.67
N GLY A 9 -4.95 -18.63 11.89
CA GLY A 9 -5.22 -17.29 12.43
C GLY A 9 -5.55 -16.23 11.38
N LEU A 10 -5.86 -15.03 11.85
CA LEU A 10 -6.07 -13.85 11.01
C LEU A 10 -4.81 -12.98 10.97
N PHE A 11 -4.63 -12.25 9.88
CA PHE A 11 -3.52 -11.32 9.70
C PHE A 11 -4.04 -9.97 9.20
N ALA A 12 -4.14 -9.00 10.12
CA ALA A 12 -4.46 -7.63 9.77
C ALA A 12 -3.22 -6.98 9.12
N THR A 13 -3.36 -6.54 7.87
CA THR A 13 -2.27 -5.94 7.10
C THR A 13 -2.83 -5.03 6.01
N THR A 14 -1.94 -4.31 5.32
CA THR A 14 -2.31 -3.46 4.19
C THR A 14 -2.61 -4.29 2.95
N CYS A 15 -3.54 -3.78 2.13
CA CYS A 15 -3.96 -4.39 0.88
C CYS A 15 -2.79 -4.77 -0.04
N TYR A 16 -1.84 -3.85 -0.24
CA TYR A 16 -0.68 -4.04 -1.10
C TYR A 16 0.31 -5.12 -0.62
N LEU A 17 0.26 -5.52 0.65
CA LEU A 17 1.08 -6.61 1.18
C LEU A 17 0.31 -7.95 1.21
N GLY A 18 -1.01 -7.88 1.40
CA GLY A 18 -1.89 -9.04 1.50
C GLY A 18 -2.30 -9.63 0.16
N ASP A 19 -2.78 -8.80 -0.76
CA ASP A 19 -3.40 -9.25 -2.02
C ASP A 19 -2.47 -10.03 -2.94
N PRO A 20 -1.19 -9.67 -3.08
CA PRO A 20 -0.27 -10.44 -3.92
C PRO A 20 0.07 -11.83 -3.34
N ASP A 21 -0.27 -12.13 -2.08
CA ASP A 21 -0.05 -13.45 -1.49
C ASP A 21 -1.19 -14.41 -1.84
N GLY A 22 -0.99 -15.25 -2.87
CA GLY A 22 -1.95 -16.29 -3.24
C GLY A 22 -2.22 -17.37 -2.17
N GLY A 23 -1.47 -17.37 -1.06
CA GLY A 23 -1.76 -18.21 0.11
C GLY A 23 -2.63 -17.52 1.18
N LEU A 24 -3.10 -16.30 0.92
CA LEU A 24 -4.02 -15.56 1.79
C LEU A 24 -5.35 -15.31 1.07
N GLN A 25 -6.40 -15.13 1.85
CA GLN A 25 -7.71 -14.69 1.35
C GLN A 25 -8.19 -13.54 2.22
N ARG A 26 -8.75 -12.49 1.60
CA ARG A 26 -9.42 -11.41 2.32
C ARG A 26 -10.63 -11.96 3.08
N VAL A 27 -10.74 -11.56 4.35
CA VAL A 27 -11.87 -11.86 5.22
C VAL A 27 -12.28 -10.60 5.96
N LEU A 28 -13.54 -10.54 6.42
CA LEU A 28 -14.09 -9.41 7.20
C LEU A 28 -14.01 -8.04 6.49
N ALA A 29 -13.88 -7.99 5.16
CA ALA A 29 -13.73 -6.72 4.42
C ALA A 29 -14.86 -5.70 4.69
N GLN A 30 -16.08 -6.18 4.92
CA GLN A 30 -17.24 -5.34 5.26
C GLN A 30 -17.26 -4.83 6.72
N HIS A 31 -16.41 -5.38 7.59
CA HIS A 31 -16.33 -5.04 9.01
C HIS A 31 -15.01 -4.35 9.40
N PHE A 32 -14.00 -4.41 8.54
CA PHE A 32 -12.66 -3.94 8.84
C PHE A 32 -12.01 -3.34 7.60
N ASP A 33 -12.25 -2.04 7.41
CA ASP A 33 -11.63 -1.23 6.36
C ASP A 33 -11.10 0.10 6.94
N PRO A 34 -10.05 0.05 7.77
CA PRO A 34 -9.41 1.27 8.24
C PRO A 34 -8.63 1.89 7.07
N ALA A 35 -9.22 2.91 6.43
CA ALA A 35 -8.50 3.73 5.47
C ALA A 35 -7.39 4.51 6.19
N VAL A 36 -6.17 4.44 5.63
CA VAL A 36 -5.04 5.26 6.05
C VAL A 36 -4.51 6.03 4.85
N ASP A 37 -4.24 7.31 5.05
CA ASP A 37 -3.69 8.15 4.00
C ASP A 37 -2.22 7.79 3.72
N LEU A 38 -1.87 7.65 2.44
CA LEU A 38 -0.48 7.52 1.99
C LEU A 38 0.07 8.89 1.61
N TRP A 39 1.10 9.34 2.32
CA TRP A 39 1.75 10.63 2.08
C TRP A 39 3.12 10.46 1.42
N LEU A 40 3.34 11.15 0.31
CA LEU A 40 4.66 11.29 -0.28
C LEU A 40 5.24 12.66 0.08
N LEU A 41 6.32 12.67 0.86
CA LEU A 41 6.85 13.87 1.52
C LEU A 41 8.34 14.05 1.24
N THR A 42 8.78 15.31 1.18
CA THR A 42 10.20 15.69 1.11
C THR A 42 10.46 16.87 2.04
N HIS A 43 11.67 16.99 2.57
CA HIS A 43 12.09 18.18 3.32
C HIS A 43 11.94 19.46 2.47
N ARG A 44 11.49 20.54 3.11
CA ARG A 44 11.13 21.81 2.42
C ARG A 44 12.29 22.40 1.64
N GLU A 45 13.50 22.25 2.17
CA GLU A 45 14.75 22.81 1.66
C GLU A 45 15.19 22.15 0.36
N VAL A 46 14.85 20.87 0.17
CA VAL A 46 15.28 20.08 -1.00
C VAL A 46 14.19 19.94 -2.06
N ARG A 47 12.94 20.33 -1.78
CA ARG A 47 11.80 20.17 -2.70
C ARG A 47 11.97 20.88 -4.05
N THR A 48 12.82 21.91 -4.11
CA THR A 48 13.11 22.67 -5.35
C THR A 48 14.22 22.05 -6.19
N SER A 49 14.99 21.10 -5.63
CA SER A 49 16.05 20.39 -6.36
C SER A 49 15.47 19.62 -7.54
N ALA A 50 16.07 19.79 -8.73
CA ALA A 50 15.64 19.08 -9.94
C ALA A 50 15.68 17.56 -9.78
N ARG A 51 16.71 17.04 -9.10
CA ARG A 51 16.85 15.60 -8.83
C ARG A 51 15.76 15.07 -7.90
N VAL A 52 15.41 15.85 -6.87
CA VAL A 52 14.33 15.47 -5.93
C VAL A 52 12.98 15.48 -6.65
N ARG A 53 12.69 16.52 -7.45
CA ARG A 53 11.47 16.57 -8.26
C ARG A 53 11.34 15.38 -9.21
N ALA A 54 12.42 15.03 -9.93
CA ALA A 54 12.40 13.88 -10.83
C ALA A 54 12.06 12.56 -10.12
N VAL A 55 12.59 12.33 -8.91
CA VAL A 55 12.25 11.14 -8.11
C VAL A 55 10.81 11.20 -7.62
N MET A 56 10.35 12.36 -7.17
CA MET A 56 8.96 12.55 -6.71
C MET A 56 7.95 12.31 -7.83
N ASP A 57 8.21 12.83 -9.02
CA ASP A 57 7.36 12.61 -10.20
C ASP A 57 7.29 11.13 -10.56
N PHE A 58 8.44 10.45 -10.57
CA PHE A 58 8.49 9.00 -10.81
C PHE A 58 7.69 8.20 -9.77
N LEU A 59 7.86 8.53 -8.48
CA LEU A 59 7.15 7.84 -7.39
C LEU A 59 5.64 8.12 -7.46
N LEU A 60 5.23 9.35 -7.75
CA LEU A 60 3.82 9.70 -7.95
C LEU A 60 3.19 8.87 -9.07
N ASP A 61 3.87 8.76 -10.21
CA ASP A 61 3.37 7.99 -11.34
C ASP A 61 3.32 6.48 -11.04
N ALA A 62 4.30 5.95 -10.32
CA ALA A 62 4.29 4.56 -9.86
C ALA A 62 3.13 4.29 -8.90
N LEU A 63 2.96 5.12 -7.88
CA LEU A 63 1.88 4.98 -6.89
C LEU A 63 0.50 5.10 -7.52
N LYS A 64 0.33 5.98 -8.52
CA LYS A 64 -0.93 6.10 -9.27
C LYS A 64 -1.25 4.84 -10.09
N ARG A 65 -0.25 4.20 -10.71
CA ARG A 65 -0.47 2.92 -11.42
C ARG A 65 -0.96 1.83 -10.48
N ASP A 66 -0.44 1.82 -9.26
CA ASP A 66 -0.80 0.83 -8.24
C ASP A 66 -1.95 1.29 -7.32
N GLN A 67 -2.66 2.37 -7.66
CA GLN A 67 -3.67 2.98 -6.79
C GLN A 67 -4.75 1.97 -6.36
N ALA A 68 -5.23 1.12 -7.28
CA ALA A 68 -6.22 0.11 -6.96
C ALA A 68 -5.72 -0.89 -5.90
N LEU A 69 -4.42 -1.24 -5.93
CA LEU A 69 -3.80 -2.14 -4.96
C LEU A 69 -3.72 -1.49 -3.57
N PHE A 70 -3.29 -0.23 -3.50
CA PHE A 70 -3.21 0.50 -2.22
C PHE A 70 -4.59 0.76 -1.62
N GLU A 71 -5.58 1.07 -2.45
CA GLU A 71 -6.97 1.33 -2.04
C GLU A 71 -7.80 0.04 -1.89
N GLY A 72 -7.18 -1.14 -2.03
CA GLY A 72 -7.83 -2.43 -1.79
C GLY A 72 -8.94 -2.81 -2.79
N ARG A 73 -8.88 -2.26 -4.01
CA ARG A 73 -9.80 -2.54 -5.12
C ARG A 73 -9.25 -3.51 -6.16
N SER A 74 -8.10 -4.12 -5.91
CA SER A 74 -7.49 -5.16 -6.78
C SER A 74 -8.14 -6.53 -6.63
#